data_AF-F0WPS5-F1
#
_entry.id   AF-F0WPS5-F1
#
_cell.length_a   1.000
_cell.length_b   1.000
_cell.length_c   1.000
_cell.angle_alpha   90.00
_cell.angle_beta   90.00
_cell.angle_gamma   90.00
#
_symmetry.space_group_name_H-M   'P 1'
#
loop_
_entity.id
_entity.type
_entity.pdbx_description
1 polymer ?
#
loop_
_entity_poly.entity_id
_entity_poly.type
_entity_poly.pdbx_seq_one_letter_code
_entity_poly.pdbx_strand_id
1 'polypeptide(L)'
;MIAHNNEGHVVERVKAHRFHKPTLRYEMLIKWKGLSDVEETWDLVEKLMKDVPALVLQYCQLKAKDPVMQKMSKALKIPLRKGGVADATST
;
A
#
# COMPACT_ATOMS: atom_id res chain seq x y z
N MET A 1 5.09 -7.37 11.25
CA MET A 1 3.63 -7.24 11.44
C MET A 1 2.96 -7.99 10.31
N ILE A 2 2.04 -8.90 10.62
CA ILE A 2 1.28 -9.68 9.64
C ILE A 2 -0.05 -8.95 9.44
N ALA A 3 -0.39 -8.55 8.21
CA ALA A 3 -1.66 -7.90 7.92
C ALA A 3 -2.61 -8.90 7.26
N HIS A 4 -3.86 -8.90 7.68
CA HIS A 4 -4.89 -9.80 7.18
C HIS A 4 -5.89 -8.97 6.37
N ASN A 5 -6.34 -9.47 5.22
CA ASN A 5 -7.50 -8.88 4.55
C ASN A 5 -8.82 -9.35 5.20
N ASN A 6 -9.94 -8.76 4.80
CA ASN A 6 -11.28 -9.17 5.26
C ASN A 6 -11.68 -10.61 4.87
N GLU A 7 -10.87 -11.29 4.04
CA GLU A 7 -11.07 -12.67 3.60
C GLU A 7 -10.13 -13.65 4.34
N GLY A 8 -9.37 -13.18 5.34
CA GLY A 8 -8.47 -13.99 6.17
C GLY A 8 -7.09 -14.26 5.57
N HIS A 9 -6.82 -13.81 4.34
CA HIS A 9 -5.53 -13.95 3.68
C HIS A 9 -4.51 -12.97 4.25
N VAL A 10 -3.29 -13.48 4.44
CA VAL A 10 -2.17 -12.67 4.89
C VAL A 10 -1.54 -11.93 3.72
N VAL A 11 -1.53 -10.60 3.79
CA VAL A 11 -0.76 -9.77 2.87
C VAL A 11 0.71 -9.80 3.27
N GLU A 12 1.58 -10.17 2.34
CA GLU A 12 3.03 -10.11 2.52
C GLU A 12 3.55 -8.69 2.32
N ARG A 13 3.24 -8.07 1.18
CA ARG A 13 3.67 -6.71 0.84
C ARG A 13 2.87 -6.10 -0.31
N VAL A 14 2.92 -4.78 -0.42
CA VAL A 14 2.50 -4.05 -1.63
C VAL A 14 3.69 -3.97 -2.59
N LYS A 15 3.53 -4.42 -3.83
CA LYS A 15 4.60 -4.41 -4.85
C LYS A 15 4.57 -3.15 -5.71
N ALA A 16 3.40 -2.79 -6.22
CA ALA A 16 3.23 -1.70 -7.17
C ALA A 16 1.99 -0.88 -6.88
N HIS A 17 1.92 0.31 -7.47
CA HIS A 17 0.74 1.17 -7.45
C HIS A 17 0.52 1.74 -8.86
N ARG A 18 -0.74 2.01 -9.21
CA ARG A 18 -1.09 2.62 -10.50
C ARG A 18 -2.35 3.46 -10.40
N PHE A 19 -2.51 4.35 -11.36
CA PHE A 19 -3.81 4.95 -11.67
C PHE A 19 -4.42 4.20 -12.86
N HIS A 20 -5.52 3.50 -12.62
CA HIS A 20 -6.24 2.75 -13.64
C HIS A 20 -7.18 3.69 -14.40
N LYS A 21 -6.73 4.18 -15.57
CA LYS A 21 -7.46 5.16 -16.38
C LYS A 21 -8.90 4.75 -16.73
N PRO A 22 -9.20 3.49 -17.11
CA PRO A 22 -10.56 3.10 -17.48
C PRO A 22 -11.57 3.23 -16.34
N THR A 23 -11.18 2.89 -15.10
CA THR A 23 -12.08 2.98 -13.94
C THR A 23 -11.89 4.28 -13.15
N LEU A 24 -10.87 5.08 -13.48
CA LEU A 24 -10.45 6.29 -12.77
C LEU A 24 -10.15 6.05 -11.28
N ARG A 25 -9.64 4.86 -10.96
CA ARG A 25 -9.32 4.46 -9.58
C ARG A 25 -7.84 4.21 -9.38
N TYR A 26 -7.40 4.39 -8.14
CA TYR A 26 -6.07 3.98 -7.73
C TYR A 26 -6.08 2.54 -7.25
N GLU A 27 -5.11 1.78 -7.72
CA GLU A 27 -4.95 0.37 -7.41
C GLU A 27 -3.54 0.08 -6.94
N MET A 28 -3.40 -0.92 -6.08
CA MET A 28 -2.14 -1.45 -5.60
C MET A 28 -2.05 -2.94 -5.89
N LEU A 29 -0.87 -3.38 -6.30
CA LEU A 29 -0.57 -4.79 -6.54
C LEU A 29 -0.15 -5.43 -5.22
N ILE A 30 -0.89 -6.46 -4.81
CA ILE A 30 -0.71 -7.14 -3.54
C ILE A 30 -0.03 -8.47 -3.74
N LYS A 31 1.02 -8.72 -2.95
CA LYS A 31 1.62 -10.03 -2.80
C LYS A 31 1.06 -10.69 -1.56
N TRP A 32 0.46 -11.85 -1.73
CA TRP A 32 -0.06 -12.68 -0.66
C TRP A 32 1.02 -13.59 -0.08
N LYS A 33 1.05 -13.73 1.24
CA LYS A 33 2.02 -14.58 1.93
C LYS A 33 1.69 -16.04 1.66
N GLY A 34 2.70 -16.80 1.24
CA GLY A 34 2.57 -18.24 0.99
C GLY A 34 1.90 -18.59 -0.34
N LEU A 35 1.53 -17.59 -1.16
CA LEU A 35 1.08 -17.81 -2.53
C LEU A 35 2.18 -17.44 -3.53
N SER A 36 2.08 -17.97 -4.75
CA SER A 36 3.03 -17.68 -5.83
C SER A 36 2.78 -16.28 -6.43
N ASP A 37 3.70 -15.80 -7.27
CA ASP A 37 3.60 -14.45 -7.87
C ASP A 37 2.46 -14.34 -8.90
N VAL A 38 1.90 -15.47 -9.37
CA VAL A 38 0.76 -15.45 -10.28
C VAL A 38 -0.56 -15.10 -9.59
N GLU A 39 -0.61 -15.20 -8.26
CA GLU A 39 -1.79 -14.88 -7.45
C GLU A 39 -1.84 -13.39 -7.06
N GLU A 40 -0.94 -12.56 -7.59
CA GLU A 40 -0.91 -11.13 -7.29
C GLU A 40 -2.12 -10.41 -7.88
N THR A 41 -2.86 -9.68 -7.03
CA THR A 41 -4.07 -8.98 -7.44
C THR A 41 -3.88 -7.47 -7.38
N TRP A 42 -4.49 -6.78 -8.35
CA TRP A 42 -4.67 -5.33 -8.28
C TRP A 42 -5.95 -5.03 -7.49
N ASP A 43 -5.79 -4.54 -6.27
CA ASP A 43 -6.91 -4.16 -5.41
C ASP A 43 -6.99 -2.64 -5.25
N LEU A 44 -8.21 -2.15 -5.03
CA LEU A 44 -8.46 -0.72 -4.82
C LEU A 44 -7.79 -0.24 -3.55
N VAL A 45 -7.11 0.90 -3.62
CA VAL A 45 -6.43 1.47 -2.45
C VAL A 45 -7.40 1.77 -1.31
N GLU A 46 -8.63 2.19 -1.63
CA GLU A 46 -9.68 2.40 -0.63
C GLU A 46 -10.10 1.13 0.11
N LYS A 47 -10.11 -0.03 -0.59
CA LYS A 47 -10.39 -1.34 0.02
C LYS A 47 -9.22 -1.74 0.93
N LEU A 48 -8.00 -1.65 0.40
CA LEU A 48 -6.78 -1.99 1.14
C LEU A 48 -6.54 -1.10 2.36
N MET A 49 -6.97 0.16 2.31
CA MET A 49 -6.91 1.06 3.47
C MET A 49 -7.87 0.63 4.60
N LYS A 50 -8.96 -0.08 4.29
CA LYS A 50 -9.86 -0.66 5.31
C LYS A 50 -9.32 -1.98 5.84
N ASP A 51 -8.82 -2.82 4.93
CA ASP A 51 -8.38 -4.18 5.23
C ASP A 51 -6.99 -4.22 5.91
N VAL A 52 -6.02 -3.50 5.36
CA VAL A 52 -4.60 -3.55 5.76
C VAL A 52 -3.94 -2.17 5.83
N PRO A 53 -4.50 -1.21 6.59
CA PRO A 53 -4.06 0.19 6.61
C PRO A 53 -2.56 0.35 6.91
N ALA A 54 -2.01 -0.46 7.81
CA ALA A 54 -0.61 -0.37 8.19
C ALA A 54 0.35 -0.60 7.01
N LEU A 55 0.08 -1.62 6.17
CA LEU A 55 0.91 -1.92 5.00
C LEU A 55 0.78 -0.87 3.92
N VAL A 56 -0.44 -0.38 3.68
CA VAL A 56 -0.68 0.69 2.71
C VAL A 56 0.06 1.96 3.12
N LEU A 57 -0.06 2.38 4.38
CA LEU A 57 0.64 3.56 4.88
C LEU A 57 2.16 3.41 4.82
N GLN A 58 2.70 2.24 5.18
CA GLN A 58 4.13 1.97 5.05
C GLN A 58 4.60 2.06 3.60
N TYR A 59 3.88 1.46 2.66
CA TYR A 59 4.21 1.53 1.24
C TYR A 59 4.12 2.96 0.69
N CYS A 60 3.07 3.69 1.06
CA CYS A 60 2.88 5.10 0.71
C CYS A 60 4.06 5.97 1.18
N GLN A 61 4.57 5.73 2.39
CA GLN A 61 5.76 6.42 2.90
C GLN A 61 7.02 6.08 2.10
N LEU A 62 7.24 4.79 1.80
CA LEU A 62 8.39 4.34 1.01
C LEU A 62 8.40 4.92 -0.42
N LYS A 63 7.22 5.15 -1.01
CA LYS A 63 7.06 5.69 -2.36
C LYS A 63 6.62 7.14 -2.39
N ALA A 64 6.76 7.90 -1.30
CA ALA A 64 6.27 9.28 -1.18
C ALA A 64 6.84 10.26 -2.24
N LYS A 65 7.97 9.94 -2.86
CA LYS A 65 8.59 10.73 -3.94
C LYS A 65 8.01 10.44 -5.33
N ASP A 66 7.22 9.37 -5.48
CA ASP A 66 6.61 9.01 -6.76
C ASP A 66 5.46 9.98 -7.12
N PRO A 67 5.40 10.54 -8.34
CA PRO A 67 4.38 11.50 -8.73
C PRO A 67 2.96 10.90 -8.75
N VAL A 68 2.81 9.60 -9.07
CA VAL A 68 1.51 8.91 -9.00
C VAL A 68 1.11 8.73 -7.54
N MET A 69 2.05 8.36 -6.66
CA MET A 69 1.81 8.29 -5.22
C MET A 69 1.38 9.63 -4.63
N GLN A 70 2.00 10.75 -5.03
CA GLN A 70 1.61 12.08 -4.55
C GLN A 70 0.21 12.49 -5.01
N LYS A 71 -0.15 12.18 -6.27
CA LYS A 71 -1.51 12.40 -6.78
C LYS A 71 -2.52 11.55 -6.02
N MET A 72 -2.19 10.28 -5.80
CA MET A 72 -3.02 9.35 -5.03
C MET A 72 -3.22 9.81 -3.59
N SER A 73 -2.15 10.18 -2.89
CA SER A 73 -2.25 10.61 -1.49
C SER A 73 -3.07 11.88 -1.35
N LYS A 74 -2.94 12.81 -2.30
CA LYS A 74 -3.76 14.02 -2.35
C LYS A 74 -5.24 13.69 -2.63
N ALA A 75 -5.50 12.82 -3.61
CA ALA A 75 -6.85 12.43 -4.00
C ALA A 75 -7.59 11.67 -2.88
N LEU A 76 -6.90 10.74 -2.22
CA LEU A 76 -7.46 9.86 -1.19
C LEU A 76 -7.24 10.40 0.24
N LYS A 77 -6.68 11.59 0.39
CA LYS A 77 -6.34 12.22 1.69
C LYS A 77 -5.50 11.32 2.60
N ILE A 78 -4.59 10.53 2.01
CA ILE A 78 -3.69 9.63 2.75
C ILE A 78 -2.54 10.47 3.33
N PRO A 79 -2.28 10.40 4.65
CA PRO A 79 -1.21 11.15 5.27
C PRO A 79 0.16 10.57 4.89
N LEU A 80 0.91 11.28 4.05
CA LEU A 80 2.32 11.01 3.81
C LEU A 80 3.15 11.79 4.84
N ARG A 81 3.88 11.08 5.71
CA ARG A 81 4.87 11.74 6.57
C ARG A 81 6.03 12.23 5.70
N LYS A 82 6.28 13.54 5.71
CA LYS A 82 7.53 14.11 5.17
C LYS A 82 8.65 13.70 6.12
N GLY A 83 9.44 12.69 5.71
CA GLY A 83 10.75 12.33 6.26
C GLY A 83 10.96 12.48 7.78
N GLY A 84 10.88 11.36 8.50
CA GLY A 84 11.48 11.23 9.82
C GLY A 84 12.12 9.86 9.92
N VAL A 85 13.44 9.80 9.71
CA VAL A 85 14.26 8.68 10.20
C VAL A 85 14.08 8.69 11.72
N ALA A 86 13.32 7.74 12.25
CA ALA A 86 13.46 7.37 13.64
C ALA A 86 14.70 6.47 13.69
N ASP A 87 15.83 7.12 13.94
CA ASP A 87 17.02 6.48 14.45
C ASP A 87 16.62 5.75 15.74
N ALA A 88 16.65 4.43 15.71
CA ALA A 88 16.49 3.58 16.88
C ALA A 88 17.86 3.02 17.23
N THR A 89 18.78 3.87 17.68
CA THR A 89 19.92 3.41 18.49
C THR A 89 19.43 2.92 19.84
N SER A 90 19.78 1.67 20.12
CA SER A 90 19.74 1.00 21.41
C SER A 90 20.24 1.85 22.58
N THR A 91 19.56 1.75 23.73
CA THR A 91 20.17 1.54 25.05
C THR A 91 19.11 0.94 25.96
#